data_AF-A0AA88YUZ3-F1
#
_entry.id   AF-A0AA88YUZ3-F1
#
_cell.length_a   1.000
_cell.length_b   1.000
_cell.length_c   1.000
_cell.angle_alpha   90.00
_cell.angle_beta   90.00
_cell.angle_gamma   90.00
#
_symmetry.space_group_name_H-M   'P 1'
#
loop_
_entity.id
_entity.type
_entity.pdbx_description
1 polymer ?
#
loop_
_entity_poly.entity_id
_entity_poly.type
_entity_poly.pdbx_seq_one_letter_code
_entity_poly.pdbx_strand_id
1 'polypeptide(L)'
;MSVEDKARYGRACLLVLNTCPVGLRRVIEHDYTTRGFTGFEAYLGDHSNKHQLFHLRFQKCCLVHCTYTNKSTPLRTEQWDLLYSETLTRNPHRDRGKCPCMYTAIPGVTTHVMDVTLCCLLLRNICPGVNISHIEDICTVRNQLLHARSATLDEQSFNVAWNKVETALLSLASSTSASFQSELKNTIQETQSGFCDLSNIESLMAHERRLENVEEVRNL
;
A
#
# COMPACT_ATOMS: atom_id res chain seq x y z
N MET A 1 -12.12 15.08 -26.95
CA MET A 1 -11.76 14.03 -25.99
C MET A 1 -11.79 12.70 -26.73
N SER A 2 -10.66 12.00 -26.86
CA SER A 2 -10.60 10.76 -27.64
C SER A 2 -10.97 9.55 -26.79
N VAL A 3 -11.52 8.50 -27.43
CA VAL A 3 -11.76 7.19 -26.79
C VAL A 3 -10.44 6.61 -26.27
N GLU A 4 -9.35 6.84 -26.99
CA GLU A 4 -8.02 6.35 -26.64
C GLU A 4 -7.46 6.97 -25.36
N ASP A 5 -7.68 8.27 -25.12
CA ASP A 5 -7.21 8.92 -23.88
C ASP A 5 -7.93 8.37 -22.64
N LYS A 6 -9.20 7.98 -22.79
CA LYS A 6 -9.93 7.28 -21.71
C LYS A 6 -9.37 5.89 -21.50
N ALA A 7 -9.09 5.14 -22.57
CA ALA A 7 -8.49 3.81 -22.48
C ALA A 7 -7.10 3.86 -21.82
N ARG A 8 -6.26 4.84 -22.16
CA ARG A 8 -4.97 5.10 -21.51
C ARG A 8 -5.12 5.39 -20.02
N TYR A 9 -6.03 6.30 -19.65
CA TYR A 9 -6.33 6.58 -18.25
C TYR A 9 -6.73 5.30 -17.50
N GLY A 10 -7.64 4.53 -18.07
CA GLY A 10 -8.10 3.30 -17.47
C GLY A 10 -6.98 2.25 -17.30
N ARG A 11 -6.15 2.02 -18.32
CA ARG A 11 -4.98 1.13 -18.20
C ARG A 11 -4.00 1.58 -17.12
N ALA A 12 -3.73 2.89 -17.02
CA ALA A 12 -2.90 3.43 -15.95
C ALA A 12 -3.52 3.18 -14.56
N CYS A 13 -4.85 3.33 -14.42
CA CYS A 13 -5.56 3.01 -13.18
C CYS A 13 -5.49 1.51 -12.86
N LEU A 14 -5.65 0.62 -13.84
CA LEU A 14 -5.53 -0.83 -13.65
C LEU A 14 -4.13 -1.22 -13.17
N LEU A 15 -3.10 -0.65 -13.80
CA LEU A 15 -1.72 -0.87 -13.39
C LEU A 15 -1.53 -0.53 -11.90
N VAL A 16 -2.01 0.64 -11.48
CA VAL A 16 -1.83 1.13 -10.11
C VAL A 16 -2.74 0.43 -9.08
N LEU A 17 -4.00 0.18 -9.40
CA LEU A 17 -4.99 -0.31 -8.43
C LEU A 17 -5.12 -1.84 -8.40
N ASN A 18 -4.76 -2.54 -9.48
CA ASN A 18 -4.84 -4.00 -9.54
C ASN A 18 -3.44 -4.64 -9.61
N THR A 19 -2.60 -4.21 -10.55
CA THR A 19 -1.30 -4.88 -10.80
C THR A 19 -0.26 -4.54 -9.73
N CYS A 20 -0.15 -3.27 -9.30
CA CYS A 20 0.79 -2.87 -8.26
C CYS A 20 0.56 -3.61 -6.93
N PRO A 21 -0.64 -3.71 -6.35
CA PRO A 21 -0.85 -4.48 -5.12
C PRO A 21 -0.33 -5.91 -5.21
N VAL A 22 -0.56 -6.61 -6.33
CA VAL A 22 -0.05 -7.99 -6.52
C VAL A 22 1.49 -8.01 -6.43
N GLY A 23 2.15 -7.12 -7.16
CA GLY A 23 3.61 -6.96 -7.11
C GLY A 23 4.13 -6.64 -5.71
N LEU A 24 3.57 -5.63 -5.07
CA LEU A 24 4.04 -5.13 -3.77
C LEU A 24 3.77 -6.12 -2.63
N ARG A 25 2.63 -6.84 -2.66
CA ARG A 25 2.33 -7.91 -1.71
C ARG A 25 3.42 -8.99 -1.78
N ARG A 26 3.85 -9.37 -2.98
CA ARG A 26 4.90 -10.38 -3.15
C ARG A 26 6.26 -9.92 -2.61
N VAL A 27 6.56 -8.63 -2.74
CA VAL A 27 7.78 -8.05 -2.12
C VAL A 27 7.71 -8.16 -0.60
N ILE A 28 6.57 -7.84 0.01
CA ILE A 28 6.35 -7.98 1.45
C ILE A 28 6.45 -9.45 1.88
N GLU A 29 5.85 -10.37 1.10
CA GLU A 29 5.94 -11.82 1.34
C GLU A 29 7.38 -12.32 1.32
N HIS A 30 8.16 -11.86 0.36
CA HIS A 30 9.57 -12.19 0.26
C HIS A 30 10.37 -11.65 1.45
N ASP A 31 10.14 -10.39 1.87
CA ASP A 31 10.81 -9.79 3.05
C ASP A 31 10.57 -10.61 4.30
N TYR A 32 9.30 -10.86 4.66
CA TYR A 32 9.02 -11.56 5.91
C TYR A 32 9.48 -13.02 5.88
N THR A 33 9.41 -13.68 4.71
CA THR A 33 9.87 -15.07 4.57
C THR A 33 11.39 -15.15 4.76
N THR A 34 12.12 -14.22 4.14
CA THR A 34 13.59 -14.16 4.24
C THR A 34 14.06 -13.81 5.65
N ARG A 35 13.25 -13.04 6.40
CA ARG A 35 13.48 -12.73 7.82
C ARG A 35 13.05 -13.85 8.77
N GLY A 36 12.54 -14.98 8.26
CA GLY A 36 12.20 -16.16 9.04
C GLY A 36 10.83 -16.13 9.73
N PHE A 37 9.94 -15.22 9.34
CA PHE A 37 8.56 -15.21 9.84
C PHE A 37 7.75 -16.34 9.19
N THR A 38 6.92 -17.01 9.99
CA THR A 38 6.07 -18.13 9.54
C THR A 38 4.91 -17.69 8.65
N GLY A 39 4.60 -16.39 8.62
CA GLY A 39 3.53 -15.82 7.80
C GLY A 39 3.32 -14.34 8.11
N PHE A 40 2.38 -13.74 7.38
CA PHE A 40 2.08 -12.31 7.50
C PHE A 40 1.56 -11.92 8.88
N GLU A 41 0.73 -12.76 9.52
CA GLU A 41 0.28 -12.55 10.89
C GLU A 41 1.45 -12.44 11.88
N ALA A 42 2.41 -13.38 11.83
CA ALA A 42 3.59 -13.36 12.68
C ALA A 42 4.48 -12.14 12.41
N TYR A 43 4.58 -11.73 11.14
CA TYR A 43 5.30 -10.54 10.72
C TYR A 43 4.70 -9.25 11.29
N LEU A 44 3.37 -9.11 11.28
CA LEU A 44 2.66 -7.99 11.91
C LEU A 44 2.72 -8.07 13.45
N GLY A 45 2.75 -9.28 13.99
CA GLY A 45 2.84 -9.54 15.43
C GLY A 45 4.19 -9.18 16.03
N ASP A 46 5.25 -9.08 15.22
CA ASP A 46 6.56 -8.64 15.65
C ASP A 46 6.49 -7.27 16.35
N HIS A 47 7.12 -7.19 17.52
CA HIS A 47 7.03 -6.00 18.37
C HIS A 47 7.56 -4.74 17.67
N SER A 48 8.65 -4.85 16.89
CA SER A 48 9.22 -3.71 16.17
C SER A 48 8.32 -3.26 15.03
N ASN A 49 7.86 -4.19 14.19
CA ASN A 49 6.97 -3.88 13.07
C ASN A 49 5.65 -3.27 13.56
N LYS A 50 5.02 -3.88 14.58
CA LYS A 50 3.79 -3.37 15.19
C LYS A 50 3.96 -1.96 15.74
N HIS A 51 5.09 -1.67 16.40
CA HIS A 51 5.37 -0.33 16.92
C HIS A 51 5.49 0.71 15.82
N GLN A 52 6.19 0.40 14.74
CA GLN A 52 6.36 1.31 13.62
C GLN A 52 5.02 1.61 12.95
N LEU A 53 4.21 0.59 12.68
CA LEU A 53 2.86 0.78 12.12
C LEU A 53 1.92 1.51 13.07
N PHE A 54 1.98 1.23 14.37
CA PHE A 54 1.17 1.91 15.37
C PHE A 54 1.43 3.42 15.37
N HIS A 55 2.68 3.84 15.16
CA HIS A 55 3.03 5.25 15.10
C HIS A 55 2.63 5.99 13.83
N LEU A 56 2.21 5.28 12.80
CA LEU A 56 1.51 5.88 11.66
C LEU A 56 0.10 6.35 12.04
N ARG A 57 -0.45 5.88 13.17
CA ARG A 57 -1.80 6.18 13.63
C ARG A 57 -1.85 6.92 14.96
N PHE A 58 -0.94 6.60 15.88
CA PHE A 58 -0.97 7.09 17.25
C PHE A 58 0.38 7.68 17.67
N GLN A 59 0.36 8.81 18.36
CA GLN A 59 1.60 9.51 18.73
C GLN A 59 2.33 8.88 19.93
N LYS A 60 1.60 8.25 20.86
CA LYS A 60 2.15 7.74 22.13
C LYS A 60 2.11 6.21 22.15
N CYS A 61 3.26 5.54 22.28
CA CYS A 61 3.35 4.07 22.47
C CYS A 61 3.76 3.73 23.90
N CYS A 62 4.20 2.50 24.21
CA CYS A 62 4.72 2.11 25.54
C CYS A 62 6.21 2.41 25.77
N LEU A 63 6.99 2.74 24.74
CA LEU A 63 8.43 3.00 24.90
C LEU A 63 8.66 4.37 25.55
N VAL A 64 9.53 4.41 26.57
CA VAL A 64 9.85 5.61 27.37
C VAL A 64 10.61 6.66 26.55
N HIS A 65 11.40 6.23 25.57
CA HIS A 65 12.19 7.09 24.69
C HIS A 65 11.90 6.83 23.21
N CYS A 66 10.62 6.64 22.85
CA CYS A 66 10.27 6.54 21.44
C CYS A 66 10.57 7.85 20.72
N THR A 67 11.51 7.83 19.78
CA THR A 67 11.86 8.96 18.91
C THR A 67 11.16 8.90 17.56
N TYR A 68 10.27 7.92 17.36
CA TYR A 68 9.53 7.80 16.12
C TYR A 68 8.69 9.05 15.91
N THR A 69 9.01 9.77 14.86
CA THR A 69 8.26 10.92 14.38
C THR A 69 7.52 10.46 13.15
N ASN A 70 6.19 10.61 13.15
CA ASN A 70 5.40 10.28 11.96
C ASN A 70 5.82 11.23 10.82
N LYS A 71 6.53 10.68 9.82
CA LYS A 71 7.02 11.43 8.65
C LYS A 71 6.29 11.03 7.36
N SER A 72 5.27 10.19 7.47
CA SER A 72 4.55 9.62 6.32
C SER A 72 3.05 9.83 6.42
N THR A 73 2.35 9.53 5.34
CA THR A 73 0.89 9.43 5.33
C THR A 73 0.41 8.56 6.50
N PRO A 74 -0.60 9.00 7.27
CA PRO A 74 -1.10 8.24 8.40
C PRO A 74 -1.73 6.91 7.95
N LEU A 75 -1.71 5.93 8.85
CA LEU A 75 -2.39 4.66 8.65
C LEU A 75 -3.86 4.82 9.06
N ARG A 76 -4.76 4.58 8.11
CA ARG A 76 -6.20 4.82 8.28
C ARG A 76 -6.82 3.88 9.30
N THR A 77 -7.99 4.24 9.83
CA THR A 77 -8.72 3.38 10.79
C THR A 77 -9.07 2.04 10.14
N GLU A 78 -9.64 2.11 8.94
CA GLU A 78 -10.08 0.94 8.18
C GLU A 78 -8.89 0.05 7.81
N GLN A 79 -7.73 0.64 7.52
CA GLN A 79 -6.49 -0.10 7.27
C GLN A 79 -5.91 -0.73 8.55
N TRP A 80 -5.98 -0.03 9.68
CA TRP A 80 -5.59 -0.59 10.97
C TRP A 80 -6.46 -1.78 11.35
N ASP A 81 -7.77 -1.66 11.16
CA ASP A 81 -8.76 -2.68 11.49
C ASP A 81 -8.73 -3.86 10.51
N LEU A 82 -8.07 -3.74 9.35
CA LEU A 82 -7.73 -4.88 8.49
C LEU A 82 -6.54 -5.69 9.00
N LEU A 83 -5.67 -5.08 9.81
CA LEU A 83 -4.41 -5.68 10.26
C LEU A 83 -4.47 -6.14 11.72
N TYR A 84 -5.14 -5.38 12.58
CA TYR A 84 -5.09 -5.55 14.02
C TYR A 84 -6.47 -5.52 14.66
N SER A 85 -6.60 -6.26 15.76
CA SER A 85 -7.75 -6.19 16.68
C SER A 85 -7.27 -5.81 18.07
N GLU A 86 -8.11 -5.08 18.81
CA GLU A 86 -7.82 -4.73 20.19
C GLU A 86 -7.90 -5.99 21.07
N THR A 87 -6.88 -6.20 21.89
CA THR A 87 -6.84 -7.28 22.86
C THR A 87 -7.73 -6.92 24.05
N LEU A 88 -8.56 -7.86 24.51
CA LEU A 88 -9.36 -7.71 25.74
C LEU A 88 -8.51 -7.66 27.02
N THR A 89 -7.19 -7.89 26.91
CA THR A 89 -6.26 -7.82 28.03
C THR A 89 -5.99 -6.38 28.44
N ARG A 90 -6.06 -6.12 29.76
CA ARG A 90 -5.70 -4.81 30.33
C ARG A 90 -4.31 -4.39 29.86
N ASN A 91 -4.18 -3.13 29.44
CA ASN A 91 -2.89 -2.56 29.07
C ASN A 91 -1.90 -2.76 30.24
N PRO A 92 -0.79 -3.51 30.05
CA PRO A 92 0.22 -3.65 31.08
C PRO A 92 0.87 -2.31 31.45
N HIS A 93 0.77 -1.31 30.57
CA HIS A 93 1.24 0.05 30.74
C HIS A 93 0.06 1.01 31.02
N ARG A 94 -0.59 0.80 32.18
CA ARG A 94 -1.87 1.42 32.62
C ARG A 94 -2.01 2.94 32.42
N ASP A 95 -0.90 3.67 32.31
CA ASP A 95 -0.90 5.13 32.21
C ASP A 95 -1.03 5.67 30.78
N ARG A 96 -1.07 4.80 29.76
CA ARG A 96 -1.15 5.20 28.34
C ARG A 96 -2.44 4.67 27.73
N GLY A 97 -3.41 5.55 27.44
CA GLY A 97 -4.74 5.19 26.93
C GLY A 97 -4.76 4.44 25.60
N LYS A 98 -3.67 4.45 24.83
CA LYS A 98 -3.47 3.61 23.63
C LYS A 98 -2.02 3.14 23.57
N CYS A 99 -1.81 1.84 23.33
CA CYS A 99 -0.49 1.22 23.29
C CYS A 99 -0.47 0.08 22.26
N PRO A 100 0.63 -0.14 21.50
CA PRO A 100 0.74 -1.27 20.57
C PRO A 100 0.52 -2.64 21.24
N CYS A 101 0.83 -2.77 22.54
CA CYS A 101 0.62 -3.98 23.32
C CYS A 101 -0.86 -4.33 23.50
N MET A 102 -1.77 -3.37 23.29
CA MET A 102 -3.22 -3.59 23.32
C MET A 102 -3.74 -4.14 21.99
N TYR A 103 -2.88 -4.43 21.02
CA TYR A 103 -3.31 -4.88 19.70
C TYR A 103 -2.57 -6.17 19.32
N THR A 104 -3.32 -7.08 18.71
CA THR A 104 -2.80 -8.30 18.09
C THR A 104 -3.12 -8.29 16.61
N ALA A 105 -2.24 -8.87 15.80
CA ALA A 105 -2.55 -9.11 14.40
C ALA A 105 -3.83 -9.97 14.33
N ILE A 106 -4.69 -9.68 13.34
CA ILE A 106 -5.91 -10.47 13.14
C ILE A 106 -5.53 -11.92 12.78
N PRO A 107 -6.10 -12.93 13.47
CA PRO A 107 -5.80 -14.32 13.17
C PRO A 107 -6.09 -14.65 11.70
N GLY A 108 -5.11 -15.25 11.01
CA GLY A 108 -5.23 -15.62 9.60
C GLY A 108 -5.17 -14.46 8.62
N VAL A 109 -4.78 -13.25 9.05
CA VAL A 109 -4.59 -12.10 8.14
C VAL A 109 -3.53 -12.43 7.08
N THR A 110 -3.83 -12.09 5.83
CA THR A 110 -2.94 -12.31 4.68
C THR A 110 -2.70 -11.01 3.93
N THR A 111 -1.65 -10.99 3.09
CA THR A 111 -1.32 -9.83 2.24
C THR A 111 -2.44 -9.49 1.24
N HIS A 112 -3.36 -10.40 0.94
CA HIS A 112 -4.44 -10.21 -0.02
C HIS A 112 -5.44 -9.10 0.36
N VAL A 113 -5.50 -8.70 1.63
CA VAL A 113 -6.38 -7.62 2.10
C VAL A 113 -5.84 -6.23 1.78
N MET A 114 -4.58 -6.11 1.32
CA MET A 114 -3.90 -4.83 1.23
C MET A 114 -4.08 -4.15 -0.13
N ASP A 115 -4.67 -2.95 -0.14
CA ASP A 115 -4.65 -2.07 -1.30
C ASP A 115 -3.23 -1.51 -1.58
N VAL A 116 -3.08 -0.77 -2.69
CA VAL A 116 -1.77 -0.18 -3.08
C VAL A 116 -1.26 0.79 -2.01
N THR A 117 -2.14 1.51 -1.32
CA THR A 117 -1.78 2.45 -0.26
C THR A 117 -1.18 1.71 0.94
N LEU A 118 -1.84 0.65 1.39
CA LEU A 118 -1.41 -0.14 2.53
C LEU A 118 -0.09 -0.87 2.22
N CYS A 119 0.05 -1.42 1.00
CA CYS A 119 1.31 -1.98 0.54
C CYS A 119 2.46 -0.96 0.60
N CYS A 120 2.26 0.25 0.07
CA CYS A 120 3.27 1.31 0.12
C CYS A 120 3.62 1.73 1.56
N LEU A 121 2.62 1.80 2.46
CA LEU A 121 2.84 2.11 3.87
C LEU A 121 3.67 1.04 4.58
N LEU A 122 3.38 -0.24 4.35
CA LEU A 122 4.16 -1.33 4.95
C LEU A 122 5.58 -1.37 4.40
N LEU A 123 5.75 -1.31 3.08
CA LEU A 123 7.08 -1.33 2.44
C LEU A 123 7.97 -0.18 2.94
N ARG A 124 7.40 1.02 3.11
CA ARG A 124 8.15 2.20 3.57
C ARG A 124 8.58 2.08 5.02
N ASN A 125 7.77 1.44 5.86
CA ASN A 125 7.95 1.49 7.30
C ASN A 125 8.61 0.23 7.84
N ILE A 126 8.15 -0.96 7.47
CA ILE A 126 8.54 -2.22 8.12
C ILE A 126 9.37 -3.17 7.25
N CYS A 127 9.52 -2.88 5.93
CA CYS A 127 10.40 -3.63 5.03
C CYS A 127 11.74 -2.88 4.86
N PRO A 128 12.82 -3.30 5.54
CA PRO A 128 14.11 -2.63 5.44
C PRO A 128 14.71 -2.79 4.04
N GLY A 129 15.49 -1.79 3.60
CA GLY A 129 16.26 -1.85 2.35
C GLY A 129 15.46 -1.59 1.08
N VAL A 130 14.14 -1.36 1.18
CA VAL A 130 13.33 -0.94 0.04
C VAL A 130 13.70 0.48 -0.39
N ASN A 131 13.86 0.70 -1.69
CA ASN A 131 14.09 2.05 -2.22
C ASN A 131 12.80 2.88 -2.12
N ILE A 132 12.80 3.86 -1.20
CA ILE A 132 11.66 4.73 -0.93
C ILE A 132 11.27 5.56 -2.17
N SER A 133 12.21 5.93 -3.04
CA SER A 133 11.87 6.71 -4.24
C SER A 133 10.93 5.96 -5.17
N HIS A 134 11.09 4.63 -5.30
CA HIS A 134 10.18 3.80 -6.10
C HIS A 134 8.78 3.69 -5.47
N ILE A 135 8.70 3.69 -4.13
CA ILE A 135 7.40 3.77 -3.43
C ILE A 135 6.74 5.12 -3.72
N GLU A 136 7.50 6.21 -3.64
CA GLU A 136 7.02 7.57 -3.91
C GLU A 136 6.57 7.74 -5.37
N ASP A 137 7.24 7.09 -6.31
CA ASP A 137 6.88 7.11 -7.72
C ASP A 137 5.49 6.48 -7.96
N ILE A 138 5.23 5.31 -7.38
CA ILE A 138 3.91 4.65 -7.43
C ILE A 138 2.86 5.54 -6.75
N CYS A 139 3.16 6.07 -5.55
CA CYS A 139 2.24 6.94 -4.83
C CYS A 139 1.89 8.21 -5.60
N THR A 140 2.88 8.81 -6.28
CA THR A 140 2.71 10.04 -7.04
C THR A 140 1.77 9.82 -8.23
N VAL A 141 2.00 8.76 -9.02
CA VAL A 141 1.16 8.45 -10.18
C VAL A 141 -0.26 8.10 -9.74
N ARG A 142 -0.40 7.32 -8.67
CA ARG A 142 -1.70 7.00 -8.06
C ARG A 142 -2.47 8.27 -7.68
N ASN A 143 -1.84 9.21 -6.97
CA ASN A 143 -2.48 10.47 -6.58
C ASN A 143 -2.83 11.35 -7.81
N GLN A 144 -1.95 11.40 -8.82
CA GLN A 144 -2.22 12.11 -10.07
C GLN A 144 -3.47 11.56 -10.78
N LEU A 145 -3.63 10.25 -10.82
CA LEU A 145 -4.79 9.60 -11.43
C LEU A 145 -6.07 9.82 -10.59
N LEU A 146 -5.98 9.76 -9.26
CA LEU A 146 -7.13 9.95 -8.35
C LEU A 146 -7.70 11.37 -8.42
N HIS A 147 -6.82 12.38 -8.47
CA HIS A 147 -7.18 13.79 -8.51
C HIS A 147 -7.25 14.37 -9.93
N ALA A 148 -7.15 13.53 -10.97
CA ALA A 148 -7.32 13.97 -12.34
C ALA A 148 -8.71 14.60 -12.52
N ARG A 149 -8.75 15.83 -13.04
CA ARG A 149 -10.01 16.57 -13.28
C ARG A 149 -10.91 15.88 -14.31
N SER A 150 -10.33 15.05 -15.17
CA SER A 150 -11.01 14.23 -16.15
C SER A 150 -10.41 12.83 -16.17
N ALA A 151 -11.23 11.81 -16.40
CA ALA A 151 -10.82 10.41 -16.57
C ALA A 151 -10.17 10.18 -17.94
N THR A 152 -9.14 10.95 -18.25
CA THR A 152 -8.46 10.98 -19.55
C THR A 152 -6.98 11.22 -19.34
N LEU A 153 -6.16 10.57 -20.15
CA LEU A 153 -4.72 10.72 -20.14
C LEU A 153 -4.22 10.73 -21.58
N ASP A 154 -3.58 11.83 -21.99
CA ASP A 154 -2.94 11.88 -23.30
C ASP A 154 -1.77 10.89 -23.38
N GLU A 155 -1.30 10.62 -24.60
CA GLU A 155 -0.25 9.63 -24.85
C GLU A 155 1.06 9.90 -24.11
N GLN A 156 1.49 11.16 -24.06
CA GLN A 156 2.75 11.53 -23.41
C GLN A 156 2.64 11.33 -21.90
N SER A 157 1.57 11.86 -21.30
CA SER A 157 1.28 11.70 -19.87
C SER A 157 1.11 10.23 -19.50
N PHE A 158 0.49 9.42 -20.36
CA PHE A 158 0.36 7.98 -20.18
C PHE A 158 1.72 7.29 -20.17
N ASN A 159 2.56 7.51 -21.18
CA ASN A 159 3.88 6.88 -21.26
C ASN A 159 4.78 7.26 -20.07
N VAL A 160 4.72 8.52 -19.63
CA VAL A 160 5.45 8.97 -18.44
C VAL A 160 4.97 8.27 -17.18
N ALA A 161 3.65 8.26 -16.93
CA ALA A 161 3.06 7.60 -15.76
C ALA A 161 3.33 6.10 -15.77
N TRP A 162 3.15 5.45 -16.93
CA TRP A 162 3.36 4.02 -17.12
C TRP A 162 4.80 3.60 -16.83
N ASN A 163 5.76 4.21 -17.52
CA ASN A 163 7.18 3.87 -17.38
C ASN A 163 7.67 4.09 -15.94
N LYS A 164 7.15 5.14 -15.29
CA LYS A 164 7.46 5.46 -13.89
C LYS A 164 7.00 4.35 -12.94
N VAL A 165 5.75 3.90 -13.08
CA VAL A 165 5.20 2.81 -12.25
C VAL A 165 5.84 1.47 -12.58
N GLU A 166 6.01 1.14 -13.87
CA GLU A 166 6.63 -0.11 -14.31
C GLU A 166 8.06 -0.24 -13.78
N THR A 167 8.90 0.79 -13.96
CA THR A 167 10.28 0.80 -13.48
C THR A 167 10.34 0.64 -11.97
N ALA A 168 9.50 1.39 -11.24
CA ALA A 168 9.43 1.31 -9.79
C ALA A 168 9.03 -0.09 -9.32
N LEU A 169 7.96 -0.64 -9.88
CA LEU A 169 7.42 -1.94 -9.48
C LEU A 169 8.39 -3.09 -9.77
N LEU A 170 8.99 -3.12 -10.96
CA LEU A 170 10.00 -4.13 -11.33
C LEU A 170 11.25 -4.01 -10.46
N SER A 171 11.69 -2.78 -10.15
CA SER A 171 12.83 -2.56 -9.26
C SER A 171 12.55 -3.05 -7.84
N LEU A 172 11.35 -2.79 -7.31
CA LEU A 172 10.93 -3.29 -6.00
C LEU A 172 10.85 -4.83 -5.97
N ALA A 173 10.40 -5.44 -7.07
CA ALA A 173 10.30 -6.90 -7.21
C ALA A 173 11.65 -7.59 -7.50
N SER A 174 12.74 -6.85 -7.72
CA SER A 174 14.04 -7.44 -8.09
C SER A 174 14.64 -8.40 -7.06
N SER A 175 14.24 -8.30 -5.79
CA SER A 175 14.64 -9.23 -4.72
C SER A 175 13.87 -10.55 -4.73
N THR A 176 12.72 -10.61 -5.41
CA THR A 176 11.87 -11.81 -5.45
C THR A 176 12.41 -12.86 -6.43
N SER A 177 11.78 -14.04 -6.51
CA SER A 177 12.18 -15.11 -7.44
C SER A 177 12.10 -14.68 -8.91
N ALA A 178 13.04 -15.12 -9.74
CA ALA A 178 13.06 -14.83 -11.18
C ALA A 178 11.78 -15.25 -11.94
N SER A 179 11.12 -16.33 -11.49
CA SER A 179 9.82 -16.75 -12.02
C SER A 179 8.75 -15.69 -11.81
N PHE A 180 8.61 -15.20 -10.58
CA PHE A 180 7.69 -14.11 -10.26
C PHE A 180 8.03 -12.81 -10.99
N GLN A 181 9.31 -12.44 -11.10
CA GLN A 181 9.70 -11.25 -11.86
C GLN A 181 9.24 -11.33 -13.32
N SER A 182 9.34 -12.52 -13.93
CA SER A 182 8.87 -12.76 -15.29
C SER A 182 7.34 -12.70 -15.39
N GLU A 183 6.63 -13.32 -14.45
CA GLU A 183 5.16 -13.27 -14.35
C GLU A 183 4.64 -11.84 -14.18
N LEU A 184 5.26 -11.06 -13.29
CA LEU A 184 4.92 -9.67 -13.06
C LEU A 184 5.14 -8.83 -14.32
N LYS A 185 6.27 -9.02 -15.01
CA LYS A 185 6.54 -8.32 -16.27
C LYS A 185 5.48 -8.63 -17.33
N ASN A 186 5.08 -9.89 -17.47
CA ASN A 186 4.02 -10.29 -18.39
C ASN A 186 2.68 -9.65 -18.00
N THR A 187 2.34 -9.65 -16.70
CA THR A 187 1.11 -9.03 -16.20
C THR A 187 1.06 -7.53 -16.50
N ILE A 188 2.19 -6.82 -16.35
CA ILE A 188 2.31 -5.40 -16.71
C ILE A 188 2.04 -5.23 -18.22
N GLN A 189 2.67 -6.03 -19.08
CA GLN A 189 2.48 -5.96 -20.54
C GLN A 189 1.04 -6.28 -20.98
N GLU A 190 0.42 -7.27 -20.35
CA GLU A 190 -1.00 -7.61 -20.55
C GLU A 190 -1.91 -6.46 -20.10
N THR A 191 -1.59 -5.80 -18.98
CA THR A 191 -2.34 -4.62 -18.53
C THR A 191 -2.22 -3.46 -19.52
N GLN A 192 -1.06 -3.30 -20.18
CA GLN A 192 -0.81 -2.23 -21.14
C GLN A 192 -1.56 -2.43 -22.47
N SER A 193 -1.68 -3.68 -22.91
CA SER A 193 -2.28 -4.06 -24.19
C SER A 193 -3.76 -4.48 -24.06
N GLY A 194 -4.20 -4.78 -22.84
CA GLY A 194 -5.50 -5.35 -22.55
C GLY A 194 -6.67 -4.37 -22.71
N PHE A 195 -7.85 -4.96 -22.89
CA PHE A 195 -9.11 -4.22 -22.86
C PHE A 195 -9.38 -3.69 -21.45
N CYS A 196 -9.87 -2.46 -21.40
CA CYS A 196 -10.07 -1.73 -20.17
C CYS A 196 -11.57 -1.40 -20.02
N ASP A 197 -12.26 -2.12 -19.14
CA ASP A 197 -13.63 -1.77 -18.76
C ASP A 197 -13.64 -0.56 -17.84
N LEU A 198 -13.92 0.61 -18.42
CA LEU A 198 -13.93 1.88 -17.70
C LEU A 198 -14.95 1.93 -16.56
N SER A 199 -16.04 1.16 -16.63
CA SER A 199 -17.07 1.17 -15.59
C SER A 199 -16.56 0.60 -14.26
N ASN A 200 -15.76 -0.47 -14.33
CA ASN A 200 -15.10 -1.05 -13.15
C ASN A 200 -14.07 -0.10 -12.56
N ILE A 201 -13.36 0.65 -13.41
CA ILE A 201 -12.31 1.58 -12.98
C ILE A 201 -12.91 2.81 -12.32
N GLU A 202 -14.00 3.36 -12.85
CA GLU A 202 -14.69 4.47 -12.21
C GLU A 202 -15.16 4.09 -10.80
N SER A 203 -15.65 2.86 -10.63
CA SER A 203 -16.03 2.31 -9.31
C SER A 203 -14.84 2.20 -8.36
N LEU A 204 -13.71 1.64 -8.82
CA LEU A 204 -12.48 1.51 -8.04
C LEU A 204 -11.93 2.90 -7.63
N MET A 205 -11.86 3.84 -8.56
CA MET A 205 -11.38 5.20 -8.30
C MET A 205 -12.33 5.97 -7.36
N ALA A 206 -13.65 5.76 -7.49
CA ALA A 206 -14.62 6.34 -6.57
C ALA A 206 -14.55 5.71 -5.17
N HIS A 207 -14.16 4.44 -5.05
CA HIS A 207 -13.87 3.82 -3.76
C HIS A 207 -12.61 4.45 -3.12
N GLU A 208 -11.50 4.51 -3.86
CA GLU A 208 -10.25 5.13 -3.38
C GLU A 208 -10.43 6.59 -2.96
N ARG A 209 -11.11 7.41 -3.77
CA ARG A 209 -11.42 8.81 -3.40
C ARG A 209 -12.27 8.94 -2.14
N ARG A 210 -13.21 8.01 -1.92
CA ARG A 210 -14.01 7.98 -0.68
C ARG A 210 -13.12 7.66 0.51
N LEU A 211 -12.16 6.74 0.37
CA LEU A 211 -11.21 6.41 1.43
C LEU A 211 -10.31 7.59 1.80
N GLU A 212 -9.94 8.45 0.83
CA GLU A 212 -9.19 9.69 1.11
C GLU A 212 -10.05 10.75 1.83
N ASN A 213 -11.27 11.00 1.35
CA ASN A 213 -12.12 12.08 1.88
C ASN A 213 -12.68 11.84 3.30
N VAL A 214 -12.86 10.59 3.72
CA VAL A 214 -13.38 10.26 5.07
C VAL A 214 -12.41 10.68 6.19
N GLU A 215 -11.13 10.87 5.89
CA GLU A 215 -10.13 11.27 6.88
C GLU A 215 -10.00 12.77 7.09
N GLU A 216 -10.28 13.60 6.07
CA GLU A 216 -10.27 15.07 6.23
C GLU A 216 -11.36 15.54 7.20
N VAL A 217 -12.52 14.88 7.21
CA VAL A 217 -13.67 15.25 8.06
C VAL A 217 -13.51 14.78 9.50
N ARG A 218 -12.73 13.72 9.76
CA ARG A 218 -12.51 13.17 11.11
C ARG A 218 -11.35 13.80 11.88
N ASN A 219 -10.52 14.59 11.19
CA ASN A 219 -9.40 15.34 11.77
C ASN A 219 -9.71 16.84 11.98
N LEU A 220 -10.97 17.24 11.81
CA LEU A 220 -11.55 18.54 12.18
C LEU A 220 -12.44 18.39 13.42
#